data_AF-A0A448WB33-F1
#
_entry.id   AF-A0A448WB33-F1
#
_cell.length_a   1.000
_cell.length_b   1.000
_cell.length_c   1.000
_cell.angle_alpha   90.00
_cell.angle_beta   90.00
_cell.angle_gamma   90.00
#
_symmetry.space_group_name_H-M   'P 1'
#
loop_
_entity.id
_entity.type
_entity.pdbx_description
1 polymer ?
#
loop_
_entity_poly.entity_id
_entity_poly.type
_entity_poly.pdbx_seq_one_letter_code
_entity_poly.pdbx_strand_id
1 'polypeptide(L)'
;MKDWTRPRQTFAGLLLRTSPDTASAITMVITQISSNDMETSCHALAQIDAVIQDDKWDLLTSHVNQFLMLVTIQLKQVVTRYFSDPTTPPEQLSLLIKALLATTHSLFSRSQLAKEASRETLRELFYNMLTLMHDGRTAEMIDGCQVINTINVLCGRILEQSNCTRILRLNFCSLIAISLPFYFKLSFFSLSCIFVDGCSDKIFL
;
A
#
# COMPACT_ATOMS: atom_id res chain seq x y z
N MET A 1 -5.49 16.63 11.14
CA MET A 1 -6.25 15.42 11.49
C MET A 1 -7.63 15.55 10.85
N LYS A 2 -7.86 14.92 9.69
CA LYS A 2 -9.17 14.88 9.05
C LYS A 2 -9.75 13.50 9.32
N ASP A 3 -10.78 13.47 10.15
CA ASP A 3 -11.53 12.30 10.57
C ASP A 3 -12.17 11.59 9.37
N TRP A 4 -11.80 10.34 9.15
CA TRP A 4 -12.46 9.41 8.22
C TRP A 4 -13.69 8.72 8.82
N THR A 5 -14.46 9.44 9.65
CA THR A 5 -15.67 8.88 10.24
C THR A 5 -16.87 9.06 9.31
N ARG A 6 -17.14 7.98 8.53
CA ARG A 6 -18.42 7.51 7.95
C ARG A 6 -18.67 7.83 6.45
N PRO A 7 -19.25 6.88 5.68
CA PRO A 7 -20.12 5.78 6.10
C PRO A 7 -19.45 4.41 6.09
N ARG A 8 -18.95 4.00 7.26
CA ARG A 8 -18.47 2.64 7.58
C ARG A 8 -19.61 1.58 7.54
N GLN A 9 -20.83 1.96 7.20
CA GLN A 9 -22.06 1.17 7.41
C GLN A 9 -22.52 0.37 6.18
N THR A 10 -22.17 0.76 4.96
CA THR A 10 -22.72 0.10 3.77
C THR A 10 -22.03 -1.23 3.48
N PHE A 11 -20.70 -1.28 3.55
CA PHE A 11 -19.94 -2.49 3.24
C PHE A 11 -20.05 -3.57 4.32
N ALA A 12 -19.92 -3.18 5.59
CA ALA A 12 -20.07 -4.11 6.71
C ALA A 12 -21.47 -4.75 6.75
N GLY A 13 -22.52 -3.98 6.40
CA GLY A 13 -23.88 -4.46 6.23
C GLY A 13 -24.05 -5.43 5.04
N LEU A 14 -23.36 -5.17 3.92
CA LEU A 14 -23.33 -6.09 2.77
C LEU A 14 -22.64 -7.42 3.10
N LEU A 15 -21.54 -7.37 3.85
CA LEU A 15 -20.77 -8.54 4.28
C LEU A 15 -21.44 -9.39 5.38
N LEU A 16 -22.58 -8.97 5.95
CA LEU A 16 -23.29 -9.74 6.98
C LEU A 16 -24.28 -10.75 6.39
N ARG A 17 -24.52 -10.73 5.08
CA ARG A 17 -25.34 -11.75 4.40
C ARG A 17 -24.42 -12.84 3.87
N THR A 18 -24.32 -13.96 4.58
CA THR A 18 -23.66 -15.18 4.12
C THR A 18 -24.36 -15.70 2.86
N SER A 19 -23.94 -15.23 1.68
CA SER A 19 -24.42 -15.65 0.36
C SER A 19 -23.34 -15.36 -0.71
N PRO A 20 -23.42 -15.97 -1.91
CA PRO A 20 -22.58 -15.63 -3.07
C PRO A 20 -22.54 -14.13 -3.44
N ASP A 21 -23.46 -13.32 -2.90
CA ASP A 21 -23.48 -11.87 -3.09
C ASP A 21 -22.30 -11.17 -2.40
N THR A 22 -21.73 -11.78 -1.34
CA THR A 22 -20.60 -11.21 -0.60
C THR A 22 -19.30 -11.20 -1.41
N ALA A 23 -18.98 -12.29 -2.12
CA ALA A 23 -17.80 -12.36 -2.97
C ALA A 23 -17.92 -11.42 -4.20
N SER A 24 -19.13 -11.31 -4.75
CA SER A 24 -19.43 -10.35 -5.83
C SER A 24 -19.27 -8.90 -5.35
N ALA A 25 -19.73 -8.57 -4.14
CA ALA A 25 -19.58 -7.25 -3.55
C ALA A 25 -18.12 -6.88 -3.28
N ILE A 26 -17.32 -7.83 -2.77
CA ILE A 26 -15.87 -7.65 -2.60
C ILE A 26 -15.21 -7.41 -3.96
N THR A 27 -15.54 -8.21 -4.96
CA THR A 27 -15.03 -8.06 -6.33
C THR A 27 -15.38 -6.68 -6.89
N MET A 28 -16.61 -6.20 -6.70
CA MET A 28 -17.06 -4.89 -7.13
C MET A 28 -16.24 -3.77 -6.48
N VAL A 29 -16.03 -3.81 -5.17
CA VAL A 29 -15.21 -2.81 -4.47
C VAL A 29 -13.75 -2.89 -4.88
N ILE A 30 -13.21 -4.10 -5.08
CA ILE A 30 -11.86 -4.28 -5.60
C ILE A 30 -11.73 -3.62 -6.98
N THR A 31 -12.67 -3.84 -7.90
CA THR A 31 -12.66 -3.19 -9.24
C THR A 31 -12.74 -1.67 -9.18
N GLN A 32 -13.34 -1.10 -8.13
CA GLN A 32 -13.39 0.35 -7.94
C GLN A 32 -12.02 0.97 -7.58
N ILE A 33 -11.03 0.18 -7.15
CA ILE A 33 -9.67 0.69 -6.84
C ILE A 33 -8.97 1.25 -8.06
N SER A 34 -9.22 0.68 -9.24
CA SER A 34 -8.64 1.15 -10.51
C SER A 34 -9.49 2.21 -11.21
N SER A 35 -10.38 2.87 -10.48
CA SER A 35 -11.26 3.89 -11.06
C SER A 35 -10.46 5.13 -11.44
N ASN A 36 -10.90 5.78 -12.52
CA ASN A 36 -10.33 7.07 -12.94
C ASN A 36 -10.68 8.22 -11.97
N ASP A 37 -11.64 8.00 -11.07
CA ASP A 37 -11.93 8.92 -9.99
C ASP A 37 -11.14 8.54 -8.73
N MET A 38 -10.35 9.51 -8.24
CA MET A 38 -9.50 9.35 -7.07
C MET A 38 -10.31 9.17 -5.80
N GLU A 39 -11.47 9.84 -5.67
CA GLU A 39 -12.33 9.74 -4.49
C GLU A 39 -12.95 8.35 -4.37
N THR A 40 -13.54 7.85 -5.46
CA THR A 40 -14.06 6.48 -5.54
C THR A 40 -12.98 5.45 -5.22
N SER A 41 -11.77 5.62 -5.75
CA SER A 41 -10.65 4.71 -5.48
C SER A 41 -10.24 4.75 -4.00
N CYS A 42 -10.17 5.94 -3.40
CA CYS A 42 -9.85 6.10 -1.97
C CYS A 42 -10.92 5.47 -1.07
N HIS A 43 -12.20 5.65 -1.40
CA HIS A 43 -13.30 5.04 -0.65
C HIS A 43 -13.29 3.51 -0.78
N ALA A 44 -12.98 2.97 -1.96
CA ALA A 44 -12.81 1.53 -2.16
C ALA A 44 -11.67 0.96 -1.31
N LEU A 45 -10.52 1.65 -1.27
CA LEU A 45 -9.37 1.25 -0.44
C LEU A 45 -9.69 1.28 1.04
N ALA A 46 -10.39 2.30 1.53
CA ALA A 46 -10.81 2.39 2.93
C ALA A 46 -11.78 1.26 3.32
N GLN A 47 -12.68 0.86 2.41
CA GLN A 47 -13.57 -0.28 2.63
C GLN A 47 -12.80 -1.59 2.73
N ILE A 48 -11.86 -1.85 1.81
CA ILE A 48 -11.02 -3.06 1.88
C ILE A 48 -10.14 -3.05 3.12
N ASP A 49 -9.55 -1.92 3.49
CA ASP A 49 -8.75 -1.78 4.71
C ASP A 49 -9.59 -2.12 5.97
N ALA A 50 -10.83 -1.64 6.05
CA ALA A 50 -11.72 -1.98 7.16
C ALA A 50 -11.98 -3.49 7.25
N VAL A 51 -12.09 -4.18 6.11
CA VAL A 51 -12.33 -5.64 6.05
C VAL A 51 -11.08 -6.43 6.43
N ILE A 52 -9.91 -5.93 6.05
CA ILE A 52 -8.62 -6.47 6.49
C ILE A 52 -8.46 -6.29 8.00
N GLN A 53 -8.96 -5.21 8.59
CA GLN A 53 -8.89 -5.00 10.05
C GLN A 53 -9.95 -5.79 10.83
N ASP A 54 -11.10 -6.07 10.23
CA ASP A 54 -12.17 -6.90 10.80
C ASP A 54 -11.77 -8.40 10.84
N ASP A 55 -12.58 -9.22 11.51
CA ASP A 55 -12.43 -10.68 11.55
C ASP A 55 -12.87 -11.37 10.24
N LYS A 56 -13.30 -10.60 9.25
CA LYS A 56 -13.78 -11.06 7.93
C LYS A 56 -12.69 -11.11 6.85
N TRP A 57 -11.43 -10.94 7.23
CA TRP A 57 -10.27 -10.98 6.33
C TRP A 57 -10.18 -12.29 5.52
N ASP A 58 -10.72 -13.40 6.03
CA ASP A 58 -10.77 -14.69 5.34
C ASP A 58 -11.43 -14.60 3.96
N LEU A 59 -12.41 -13.71 3.81
CA LEU A 59 -13.12 -13.46 2.54
C LEU A 59 -12.23 -12.82 1.47
N LEU A 60 -11.12 -12.17 1.86
CA LEU A 60 -10.18 -11.53 0.95
C LEU A 60 -9.10 -12.49 0.44
N THR A 61 -8.91 -13.64 1.08
CA THR A 61 -7.89 -14.65 0.74
C THR A 61 -7.96 -15.03 -0.74
N SER A 62 -9.16 -15.26 -1.29
CA SER A 62 -9.38 -15.60 -2.70
C SER A 62 -9.18 -14.43 -3.67
N HIS A 63 -9.18 -13.19 -3.18
CA HIS A 63 -9.11 -11.98 -3.98
C HIS A 63 -7.81 -11.19 -3.81
N VAL A 64 -6.83 -11.69 -3.02
CA VAL A 64 -5.55 -11.00 -2.78
C VAL A 64 -4.85 -10.63 -4.08
N ASN A 65 -4.70 -11.58 -5.00
CA ASN A 65 -4.01 -11.34 -6.28
C ASN A 65 -4.74 -10.30 -7.13
N GLN A 66 -6.08 -10.35 -7.17
CA GLN A 66 -6.89 -9.39 -7.89
C GLN A 66 -6.75 -7.98 -7.28
N PHE A 67 -6.81 -7.87 -5.96
CA PHE A 67 -6.60 -6.62 -5.23
C PHE A 67 -5.22 -6.02 -5.54
N LEU A 68 -4.15 -6.80 -5.39
CA LEU A 68 -2.78 -6.34 -5.62
C LEU A 68 -2.55 -5.92 -7.08
N MET A 69 -3.15 -6.63 -8.04
CA MET A 69 -3.11 -6.25 -9.45
C MET A 69 -3.77 -4.88 -9.68
N LEU A 70 -4.95 -4.62 -9.10
CA LEU A 70 -5.64 -3.34 -9.28
C LEU A 70 -4.94 -2.19 -8.55
N VAL A 71 -4.37 -2.44 -7.37
CA VAL A 71 -3.46 -1.48 -6.71
C VAL A 71 -2.28 -1.15 -7.60
N THR A 72 -1.67 -2.15 -8.24
CA THR A 72 -0.56 -1.97 -9.17
C THR A 72 -0.96 -1.12 -10.38
N ILE A 73 -2.15 -1.37 -10.94
CA ILE A 73 -2.72 -0.54 -12.03
C ILE A 73 -2.92 0.90 -11.56
N GLN A 74 -3.44 1.11 -10.34
CA GLN A 74 -3.66 2.45 -9.81
C GLN A 74 -2.34 3.20 -9.59
N LEU A 75 -1.31 2.54 -9.06
CA LEU A 75 0.04 3.10 -8.93
C LEU A 75 0.63 3.49 -10.29
N LYS A 76 0.41 2.68 -11.32
CA LYS A 76 0.82 3.02 -12.69
C LYS A 76 0.09 4.25 -13.21
N GLN A 77 -1.21 4.38 -12.94
CA GLN A 77 -1.98 5.58 -13.31
C GLN A 77 -1.45 6.83 -12.60
N VAL A 78 -1.05 6.73 -11.33
CA VAL A 78 -0.38 7.81 -10.58
C VAL A 78 0.83 8.34 -11.34
N VAL A 79 1.74 7.45 -11.73
CA VAL A 79 2.98 7.84 -12.41
C VAL A 79 2.74 8.38 -13.83
N THR A 80 1.88 7.70 -14.58
CA THR A 80 1.70 7.97 -16.03
C THR A 80 0.73 9.09 -16.32
N ARG A 81 -0.39 9.15 -15.58
CA ARG A 81 -1.51 10.06 -15.84
C ARG A 81 -1.53 11.23 -14.86
N TYR A 82 -1.65 10.96 -13.56
CA TYR A 82 -1.89 12.01 -12.57
C TYR A 82 -0.70 12.98 -12.44
N PHE A 83 0.55 12.49 -12.46
CA PHE A 83 1.71 13.40 -12.48
C PHE A 83 1.90 14.18 -13.79
N SER A 84 1.23 13.78 -14.87
CA SER A 84 1.29 14.48 -16.16
C SER A 84 0.14 15.46 -16.33
N ASP A 85 -0.85 15.43 -15.44
CA ASP A 85 -2.07 16.23 -15.52
C ASP A 85 -2.03 17.39 -14.50
N PRO A 86 -1.86 18.65 -14.95
CA PRO A 86 -1.81 19.82 -14.07
C PRO A 86 -3.16 20.17 -13.43
N THR A 87 -4.26 19.54 -13.84
CA THR A 87 -5.60 19.76 -13.26
C THR A 87 -5.86 18.92 -12.01
N THR A 88 -4.98 17.97 -11.71
CA THR A 88 -5.13 17.07 -10.57
C THR A 88 -4.80 17.79 -9.26
N PRO A 89 -5.71 17.85 -8.28
CA PRO A 89 -5.41 18.40 -6.97
C PRO A 89 -4.31 17.58 -6.26
N PRO A 90 -3.16 18.19 -5.90
CA PRO A 90 -2.02 17.47 -5.32
C PRO A 90 -2.33 16.87 -3.95
N GLU A 91 -3.24 17.48 -3.20
CA GLU A 91 -3.71 16.95 -1.91
C GLU A 91 -4.44 15.61 -2.09
N GLN A 92 -5.31 15.49 -3.10
CA GLN A 92 -6.07 14.28 -3.36
C GLN A 92 -5.18 13.17 -3.92
N LEU A 93 -4.19 13.54 -4.73
CA LEU A 93 -3.18 12.60 -5.23
C LEU A 93 -2.33 12.01 -4.10
N SER A 94 -1.82 12.87 -3.21
CA SER A 94 -1.06 12.44 -2.03
C SER A 94 -1.91 11.54 -1.13
N LEU A 95 -3.17 11.90 -0.93
CA LEU A 95 -4.13 11.08 -0.17
C LEU A 95 -4.34 9.70 -0.79
N LEU A 96 -4.55 9.62 -2.12
CA LEU A 96 -4.74 8.37 -2.83
C LEU A 96 -3.53 7.45 -2.71
N ILE A 97 -2.32 7.99 -2.90
CA ILE A 97 -1.07 7.23 -2.76
C ILE A 97 -0.93 6.70 -1.34
N LYS A 98 -1.17 7.55 -0.33
CA LYS A 98 -1.14 7.12 1.07
C LYS A 98 -2.17 6.03 1.36
N ALA A 99 -3.39 6.16 0.83
CA ALA A 99 -4.43 5.14 0.99
C ALA A 99 -4.00 3.81 0.34
N LEU A 100 -3.47 3.84 -0.88
CA LEU A 100 -2.95 2.65 -1.58
C LEU A 100 -1.87 1.95 -0.76
N LEU A 101 -0.89 2.72 -0.28
CA LEU A 101 0.22 2.19 0.51
C LEU A 101 -0.25 1.66 1.87
N ALA A 102 -1.15 2.37 2.55
CA ALA A 102 -1.70 1.97 3.84
C ALA A 102 -2.49 0.66 3.75
N THR A 103 -3.43 0.55 2.79
CA THR A 103 -4.22 -0.69 2.61
C THR A 103 -3.33 -1.87 2.21
N THR A 104 -2.35 -1.64 1.34
CA THR A 104 -1.37 -2.67 0.96
C THR A 104 -0.56 -3.11 2.17
N HIS A 105 -0.11 -2.17 3.00
CA HIS A 105 0.59 -2.45 4.23
C HIS A 105 -0.25 -3.26 5.22
N SER A 106 -1.53 -2.93 5.42
CA SER A 106 -2.46 -3.70 6.25
C SER A 106 -2.60 -5.14 5.76
N LEU A 107 -2.70 -5.34 4.43
CA LEU A 107 -2.78 -6.67 3.83
C LEU A 107 -1.54 -7.51 4.15
N PHE A 108 -0.34 -6.94 3.95
CA PHE A 108 0.93 -7.65 4.22
C PHE A 108 1.29 -7.73 5.70
N SER A 109 0.61 -6.98 6.57
CA SER A 109 0.74 -7.13 8.03
C SER A 109 0.16 -8.47 8.52
N ARG A 110 -0.70 -9.12 7.73
CA ARG A 110 -1.24 -10.46 8.04
C ARG A 110 -0.53 -11.51 7.19
N SER A 111 0.23 -12.37 7.84
CA SER A 111 1.03 -13.41 7.16
C SER A 111 0.19 -14.37 6.28
N GLN A 112 -1.08 -14.58 6.63
CA GLN A 112 -2.02 -15.43 5.90
C GLN A 112 -2.31 -14.84 4.52
N LEU A 113 -2.68 -13.56 4.44
CA LEU A 113 -2.95 -12.88 3.17
C LEU A 113 -1.67 -12.67 2.36
N ALA A 114 -0.54 -12.40 3.03
CA ALA A 114 0.76 -12.22 2.39
C ALA A 114 1.24 -13.47 1.63
N LYS A 115 0.85 -14.68 2.08
CA LYS A 115 1.22 -15.95 1.45
C LYS A 115 0.44 -16.27 0.18
N GLU A 116 -0.78 -15.74 0.05
CA GLU A 116 -1.63 -15.91 -1.13
C GLU A 116 -1.21 -15.06 -2.33
N ALA A 117 -0.37 -14.04 -2.08
CA ALA A 117 0.15 -13.18 -3.12
C ALA A 117 1.11 -13.96 -4.06
N SER A 118 0.78 -13.98 -5.35
CA SER A 118 1.59 -14.65 -6.37
C SER A 118 2.89 -13.89 -6.63
N ARG A 119 3.92 -14.64 -7.01
CA ARG A 119 5.25 -14.10 -7.28
C ARG A 119 5.22 -13.02 -8.37
N GLU A 120 4.40 -13.24 -9.39
CA GLU A 120 4.22 -12.35 -10.54
C GLU A 120 3.61 -11.03 -10.09
N THR A 121 2.52 -11.09 -9.32
CA THR A 121 1.83 -9.89 -8.83
C THR A 121 2.72 -9.09 -7.87
N LEU A 122 3.46 -9.77 -6.99
CA LEU A 122 4.43 -9.11 -6.12
C LEU A 122 5.52 -8.41 -6.91
N ARG A 123 6.10 -9.07 -7.91
CA ARG A 123 7.14 -8.48 -8.77
C ARG A 123 6.63 -7.22 -9.47
N GLU A 124 5.42 -7.25 -10.01
CA GLU A 124 4.82 -6.08 -10.67
C GLU A 124 4.54 -4.95 -9.67
N LEU A 125 4.01 -5.27 -8.49
CA LEU A 125 3.76 -4.31 -7.43
C LEU A 125 5.05 -3.61 -7.00
N PHE A 126 6.12 -4.37 -6.74
CA PHE A 126 7.44 -3.84 -6.41
C PHE A 126 7.97 -2.93 -7.50
N TYR A 127 7.90 -3.35 -8.76
CA TYR A 127 8.39 -2.55 -9.88
C TYR A 127 7.67 -1.19 -9.96
N ASN A 128 6.34 -1.18 -9.78
CA ASN A 128 5.57 0.07 -9.83
C ASN A 128 5.81 0.96 -8.60
N MET A 129 6.01 0.38 -7.41
CA MET A 129 6.42 1.14 -6.21
C MET A 129 7.80 1.78 -6.38
N LEU A 130 8.77 1.05 -6.95
CA LEU A 130 10.10 1.59 -7.24
C LEU A 130 10.04 2.68 -8.31
N THR A 131 9.23 2.48 -9.34
CA THR A 131 9.01 3.50 -10.38
C THR A 131 8.42 4.77 -9.78
N LEU A 132 7.43 4.64 -8.88
CA LEU A 132 6.87 5.77 -8.15
C LEU A 132 7.93 6.49 -7.30
N MET A 133 8.77 5.75 -6.57
CA MET A 133 9.85 6.33 -5.76
C MET A 133 10.97 6.98 -6.59
N HIS A 134 11.23 6.47 -7.80
CA HIS A 134 12.25 6.99 -8.69
C HIS A 134 11.79 8.22 -9.49
N ASP A 135 10.49 8.42 -9.63
CA ASP A 135 9.95 9.61 -10.26
C ASP A 135 10.22 10.86 -9.40
N GLY A 136 10.99 11.81 -9.94
CA GLY A 136 11.33 13.05 -9.24
C GLY A 136 10.12 13.86 -8.78
N ARG A 137 8.98 13.71 -9.48
CA ARG A 137 7.70 14.36 -9.15
C ARG A 137 7.11 13.85 -7.82
N THR A 138 7.44 12.62 -7.41
CA THR A 138 7.05 12.08 -6.11
C THR A 138 7.76 12.80 -4.96
N ALA A 139 9.02 13.19 -5.15
CA ALA A 139 9.79 13.92 -4.14
C ALA A 139 9.30 15.37 -3.96
N GLU A 140 8.81 15.98 -5.03
CA GLU A 140 8.27 17.35 -5.06
C GLU A 140 6.83 17.45 -4.52
N MET A 141 6.15 16.32 -4.35
CA MET A 141 4.78 16.25 -3.86
C MET A 141 4.68 16.53 -2.34
N ILE A 142 3.51 17.00 -1.92
CA ILE A 142 3.10 17.10 -0.52
C ILE A 142 3.22 15.70 0.14
N ASP A 143 4.07 15.61 1.16
CA ASP A 143 4.44 14.37 1.87
C ASP A 143 5.24 13.34 1.05
N GLY A 144 5.92 13.76 -0.02
CA GLY A 144 6.76 12.90 -0.86
C GLY A 144 7.78 12.07 -0.06
N CYS A 145 8.45 12.70 0.93
CA CYS A 145 9.38 12.00 1.82
C CYS A 145 8.69 10.89 2.64
N GLN A 146 7.49 11.13 3.15
CA GLN A 146 6.73 10.12 3.90
C GLN A 146 6.26 8.98 2.98
N VAL A 147 5.84 9.29 1.75
CA VAL A 147 5.45 8.31 0.74
C VAL A 147 6.62 7.39 0.41
N ILE A 148 7.79 7.95 0.17
CA ILE A 148 9.03 7.19 -0.12
C ILE A 148 9.40 6.30 1.08
N ASN A 149 9.37 6.85 2.30
CA ASN A 149 9.66 6.06 3.50
C ASN A 149 8.65 4.90 3.68
N THR A 150 7.36 5.18 3.45
CA THR A 150 6.30 4.15 3.55
C THR A 150 6.50 3.05 2.52
N ILE A 151 6.87 3.40 1.28
CA ILE A 151 7.21 2.42 0.23
C ILE A 151 8.39 1.54 0.67
N ASN A 152 9.44 2.12 1.26
CA ASN A 152 10.60 1.35 1.71
C ASN A 152 10.24 0.35 2.82
N VAL A 153 9.50 0.80 3.83
CA VAL A 153 9.02 -0.07 4.93
C VAL A 153 8.11 -1.17 4.38
N LEU A 154 7.19 -0.81 3.48
CA LEU A 154 6.28 -1.76 2.84
C LEU A 154 7.02 -2.81 2.02
N CYS A 155 8.02 -2.39 1.24
CA CYS A 155 8.87 -3.30 0.47
C CYS A 155 9.55 -4.32 1.38
N GLY A 156 10.16 -3.86 2.49
CA GLY A 156 10.76 -4.76 3.48
C GLY A 156 9.75 -5.76 4.04
N ARG A 157 8.57 -5.27 4.44
CA ARG A 157 7.49 -6.11 4.98
C ARG A 157 6.98 -7.15 3.99
N ILE A 158 6.80 -6.77 2.72
CA ILE A 158 6.43 -7.72 1.66
C ILE A 158 7.52 -8.79 1.55
N LEU A 159 8.80 -8.41 1.50
CA LEU A 159 9.90 -9.38 1.39
C LEU A 159 9.97 -10.32 2.60
N GLU A 160 9.65 -9.85 3.80
CA GLU A 160 9.63 -10.67 5.02
C GLU A 160 8.46 -11.65 5.04
N GLN A 161 7.25 -11.15 4.81
CA GLN A 161 5.99 -11.88 5.04
C GLN A 161 5.53 -12.73 3.85
N SER A 162 5.96 -12.40 2.63
CA SER A 162 5.58 -13.14 1.42
C SER A 162 6.58 -14.26 1.07
N ASN A 163 6.10 -15.24 0.30
CA ASN A 163 6.89 -16.34 -0.26
C ASN A 163 7.82 -15.88 -1.41
N CYS A 164 8.40 -14.67 -1.33
CA CYS A 164 9.36 -14.18 -2.31
C CYS A 164 10.60 -15.07 -2.36
N THR A 165 10.94 -15.55 -3.56
CA THR A 165 12.16 -16.35 -3.79
C THR A 165 13.41 -15.55 -3.36
N ARG A 166 14.44 -16.24 -2.86
CA ARG A 166 15.74 -15.63 -2.46
C ARG A 166 16.29 -14.67 -3.52
N ILE A 167 16.06 -14.96 -4.80
CA ILE A 167 16.52 -14.15 -5.93
C ILE A 167 15.78 -12.80 -5.98
N LEU A 168 14.45 -12.78 -5.79
CA LEU A 168 13.71 -11.51 -5.74
C LEU A 168 14.17 -10.69 -4.53
N ARG A 169 14.29 -11.31 -3.36
CA ARG A 169 14.78 -10.64 -2.14
C ARG A 169 16.15 -9.98 -2.35
N LEU A 170 17.10 -10.69 -2.96
CA LEU A 170 18.45 -10.16 -3.23
C LEU A 170 18.44 -8.97 -4.22
N ASN A 171 17.75 -9.10 -5.35
CA ASN A 171 17.70 -8.03 -6.36
C ASN A 171 17.02 -6.77 -5.79
N PHE A 172 15.95 -6.94 -5.01
CA PHE A 172 15.22 -5.82 -4.42
C PHE A 172 15.97 -5.16 -3.26
N CYS A 173 16.58 -5.92 -2.35
CA CYS A 173 17.39 -5.33 -1.27
C CYS A 173 18.55 -4.49 -1.83
N SER A 174 19.16 -4.93 -2.93
CA SER A 174 20.24 -4.19 -3.60
C SER A 174 19.74 -2.85 -4.17
N LEU A 175 18.57 -2.86 -4.82
CA LEU A 175 17.95 -1.66 -5.37
C LEU A 175 17.52 -0.67 -4.29
N ILE A 176 16.90 -1.15 -3.21
CA ILE A 176 16.50 -0.32 -2.07
C ILE A 176 17.74 0.31 -1.40
N ALA A 177 18.81 -0.48 -1.23
CA ALA A 177 20.08 0.01 -0.67
C ALA A 177 20.76 1.08 -1.55
N ILE A 178 20.54 1.08 -2.87
CA ILE A 178 21.05 2.09 -3.80
C ILE A 178 20.14 3.33 -3.85
N SER A 179 18.83 3.17 -3.67
CA SER A 179 17.88 4.30 -3.57
C SER A 179 17.96 5.05 -2.23
N LEU A 180 18.38 4.36 -1.16
CA LEU A 180 18.61 4.93 0.18
C LEU A 180 19.56 6.15 0.17
N PRO A 181 20.79 6.10 -0.38
CA PRO A 181 21.72 7.24 -0.38
C PRO A 181 21.23 8.44 -1.22
N PHE A 182 20.32 8.24 -2.18
CA PHE A 182 19.77 9.33 -2.99
C PHE A 182 18.77 10.20 -2.20
N TYR A 183 18.04 9.60 -1.24
CA TYR A 183 17.08 10.30 -0.38
C TYR A 183 17.57 10.54 1.05
N PHE A 184 18.64 9.87 1.51
CA PHE A 184 19.25 10.07 2.83
C PHE A 184 19.78 11.50 3.06
N LYS A 185 19.96 12.29 1.98
CA LYS A 185 20.38 13.69 2.08
C LYS A 185 19.25 14.65 2.51
N LEU A 186 17.99 14.22 2.50
CA LEU A 186 16.84 15.06 2.92
C LEU A 186 16.25 14.69 4.29
N SER A 187 16.65 13.56 4.90
CA SER A 187 15.99 13.01 6.10
C SER A 187 16.97 12.72 7.24
N PHE A 188 17.94 13.60 7.48
CA PHE A 188 18.90 13.48 8.60
C PHE A 188 18.28 13.72 10.00
N PHE A 189 16.95 13.58 10.16
CA PHE A 189 16.30 13.83 11.44
C PHE A 189 15.36 12.74 11.97
N SER A 190 15.24 11.57 11.32
CA SER A 190 14.34 10.54 11.88
C SER A 190 14.73 9.09 11.64
N LEU A 191 15.97 8.80 11.23
CA LEU A 191 16.44 7.41 11.07
C LEU A 191 17.38 6.92 12.17
N SER A 192 17.43 7.61 13.32
CA SER A 192 18.07 7.08 14.53
C SER A 192 17.18 6.08 15.29
N CYS A 193 15.93 5.86 14.90
CA CYS A 193 14.97 5.07 15.69
C CYS A 193 14.64 3.66 15.17
N ILE A 194 15.15 3.23 14.01
CA ILE A 194 14.72 1.94 13.40
C ILE A 194 15.83 0.88 13.36
N PHE A 195 17.10 1.24 13.62
CA PHE A 195 18.21 0.28 13.51
C PHE A 195 19.07 0.10 14.76
N VAL A 196 18.66 0.68 15.90
CA VAL A 196 19.27 0.41 17.21
C VAL A 196 18.13 0.02 18.14
N ASP A 197 18.36 -0.99 18.96
CA ASP A 197 17.48 -1.52 20.01
C ASP A 197 16.52 -2.66 19.65
N GLY A 198 17.12 -3.70 19.09
CA GLY A 198 16.88 -5.06 19.54
C GLY A 198 17.89 -5.47 20.62
N CYS A 199 18.02 -4.73 21.74
CA CYS A 199 18.66 -5.24 22.96
C CYS A 199 18.46 -4.32 24.17
N SER A 200 17.99 -4.93 25.27
CA SER A 200 18.04 -4.46 26.66
C SER A 200 17.14 -3.29 27.09
N ASP A 201 16.12 -3.66 27.87
CA ASP A 201 16.03 -3.24 29.27
C ASP A 201 16.49 -1.81 29.60
N LYS A 202 15.52 -0.89 29.75
CA LYS A 202 15.19 -0.21 31.02
C LYS A 202 14.45 1.11 30.80
N ILE A 203 13.28 1.19 31.42
CA ILE A 203 12.82 2.22 32.36
C ILE A 203 13.13 3.72 32.08
N PHE A 204 12.10 4.52 32.40
CA PHE A 204 12.06 5.91 32.92
C PHE A 204 11.45 6.90 31.92
N LEU A 205 10.28 7.48 32.24
CA LEU A 205 10.07 8.71 33.04
C LEU A 205 10.53 9.95 32.28
#